data_AF-A0A960XPF7-F1
#
_entry.id   AF-A0A960XPF7-F1
#
_cell.length_a   1.000
_cell.length_b   1.000
_cell.length_c   1.000
_cell.angle_alpha   90.00
_cell.angle_beta   90.00
_cell.angle_gamma   90.00
#
_symmetry.space_group_name_H-M   'P 1'
#
loop_
_entity.id
_entity.type
_entity.pdbx_description
1 polymer ?
#
loop_
_entity_poly.entity_id
_entity_poly.type
_entity_poly.pdbx_seq_one_letter_code
_entity_poly.pdbx_strand_id
1 'polypeptide(L)'
;MRFSRQGRYFRLNRNKNAIELQSAFVILPGGVSIMRNALAAVLLTVALAILSSATAQPANPVEGLARLSDLSIDMQWFLSYQAGESDGASFNQFALKRGYVNIKKKINGTFSGRITTDITTDREGDGEGDVEMRLKYLYLKTQLPSLGVFHKPYLEFGLVHRPWIDFEQAINIYRVQGTMFLERNDVINSGDFGVVLMSLFGGEMDRDYKKTVNGSFPGKYGSMAFGVFNGGG
;
A
#
# COMPACT_ATOMS: atom_id res chain seq x y z
N MET A 1 -11.29 -10.11 64.06
CA MET A 1 -11.22 -8.68 64.39
C MET A 1 -11.64 -7.89 63.15
N ARG A 2 -12.88 -7.36 63.13
CA ARG A 2 -13.34 -6.38 62.15
C ARG A 2 -12.88 -5.00 62.62
N PHE A 3 -12.32 -4.18 61.73
CA PHE A 3 -12.58 -2.75 61.75
C PHE A 3 -12.62 -2.21 60.31
N SER A 4 -13.83 -1.82 59.93
CA SER A 4 -14.13 -0.88 58.85
C SER A 4 -13.96 0.54 59.41
N ARG A 5 -13.47 1.48 58.59
CA ARG A 5 -13.84 2.90 58.63
C ARG A 5 -13.53 3.60 57.31
N GLN A 6 -14.52 4.37 56.84
CA GLN A 6 -14.55 5.20 55.64
C GLN A 6 -13.71 6.48 55.76
N GLY A 7 -13.27 7.01 54.61
CA GLY A 7 -12.84 8.41 54.39
C GLY A 7 -12.27 8.56 52.97
N ARG A 8 -13.10 8.80 51.94
CA ARG A 8 -13.38 10.10 51.28
C ARG A 8 -12.17 10.84 50.68
N TYR A 9 -12.27 11.00 49.34
CA TYR A 9 -11.60 11.93 48.41
C TYR A 9 -10.12 11.72 48.08
N PHE A 10 -9.85 11.19 46.88
CA PHE A 10 -9.25 11.98 45.79
C PHE A 10 -9.65 11.37 44.44
N ARG A 11 -10.39 12.15 43.66
CA ARG A 11 -10.84 11.86 42.31
C ARG A 11 -9.77 12.44 41.37
N LEU A 12 -8.93 11.61 40.75
CA LEU A 12 -8.07 12.05 39.64
C LEU A 12 -8.64 11.50 38.33
N ASN A 13 -9.49 12.34 37.76
CA ASN A 13 -9.84 12.35 36.36
C ASN A 13 -8.57 12.68 35.56
N ARG A 14 -7.97 11.71 34.86
CA ARG A 14 -6.98 11.96 33.80
C ARG A 14 -7.61 11.61 32.46
N ASN A 15 -8.42 12.54 31.98
CA ASN A 15 -8.62 12.70 30.55
C ASN A 15 -7.63 13.77 30.04
N LYS A 16 -7.28 13.66 28.76
CA LYS A 16 -6.50 14.55 27.88
C LYS A 16 -5.05 14.12 27.62
N ASN A 17 -4.90 13.31 26.57
CA ASN A 17 -3.94 13.57 25.48
C ASN A 17 -4.70 13.42 24.16
N ALA A 18 -5.63 14.34 23.94
CA ALA A 18 -6.03 14.70 22.59
C ALA A 18 -4.88 15.51 21.99
N ILE A 19 -4.52 15.22 20.73
CA ILE A 19 -3.56 16.02 19.98
C ILE A 19 -4.22 17.39 19.74
N GLU A 20 -3.87 18.36 20.57
CA GLU A 20 -4.22 19.76 20.41
C GLU A 20 -3.20 20.37 19.45
N LEU A 21 -3.55 20.44 18.16
CA LEU A 21 -2.84 21.26 17.18
C LEU A 21 -3.08 22.73 17.56
N GLN A 22 -2.14 23.33 18.30
CA GLN A 22 -2.07 24.79 18.43
C GLN A 22 -1.63 25.39 17.09
N SER A 23 -2.59 25.71 16.23
CA SER A 23 -2.39 26.68 15.15
C SER A 23 -2.56 28.08 15.73
N ALA A 24 -1.44 28.76 16.01
CA ALA A 24 -1.45 30.19 16.26
C ALA A 24 -1.81 30.92 14.95
N PHE A 25 -3.08 31.29 14.80
CA PHE A 25 -3.54 32.17 13.74
C PHE A 25 -4.08 33.44 14.39
N VAL A 26 -3.47 34.57 14.05
CA VAL A 26 -3.90 35.90 14.47
C VAL A 26 -5.30 36.15 13.88
N ILE A 27 -6.28 36.34 14.77
CA ILE A 27 -7.70 36.52 14.42
C ILE A 27 -7.96 37.98 14.05
N LEU A 28 -8.35 38.24 12.80
CA LEU A 28 -9.27 39.33 12.46
C LEU A 28 -10.71 38.79 12.61
N PRO A 29 -11.64 39.49 13.28
CA PRO A 29 -12.91 38.89 13.69
C PRO A 29 -13.92 38.91 12.53
N GLY A 30 -14.49 37.75 12.19
CA GLY A 30 -15.74 37.71 11.40
C GLY A 30 -16.03 36.46 10.53
N GLY A 31 -15.04 35.66 10.12
CA GLY A 31 -15.24 34.69 9.03
C GLY A 31 -15.43 33.20 9.37
N VAL A 32 -15.21 32.78 10.62
CA VAL A 32 -14.92 31.36 10.94
C VAL A 32 -16.18 30.47 11.09
N SER A 33 -17.34 31.04 11.40
CA SER A 33 -18.57 30.25 11.64
C SER A 33 -19.17 29.65 10.36
N ILE A 34 -18.97 30.29 9.21
CA ILE A 34 -19.63 29.90 7.96
C ILE A 34 -18.87 28.75 7.28
N MET A 35 -17.53 28.76 7.34
CA MET A 35 -16.68 27.73 6.73
C MET A 35 -16.73 26.37 7.44
N ARG A 36 -16.86 26.32 8.76
CA ARG A 36 -16.99 25.05 9.51
C ARG A 36 -18.27 24.29 9.17
N ASN A 37 -19.37 25.01 9.01
CA ASN A 37 -20.67 24.42 8.68
C ASN A 37 -20.75 23.99 7.21
N ALA A 38 -20.10 24.73 6.31
CA ALA A 38 -20.00 24.36 4.90
C ALA A 38 -19.15 23.08 4.71
N LEU A 39 -18.02 22.94 5.41
CA LEU A 39 -17.15 21.76 5.29
C LEU A 39 -17.82 20.49 5.84
N ALA A 40 -18.53 20.61 6.97
CA ALA A 40 -19.30 19.50 7.55
C ALA A 40 -20.46 19.06 6.65
N ALA A 41 -21.14 20.01 5.98
CA ALA A 41 -22.20 19.70 5.03
C ALA A 41 -21.68 19.00 3.76
N VAL A 42 -20.50 19.39 3.26
CA VAL A 42 -19.84 18.72 2.13
C VAL A 42 -19.39 17.30 2.50
N LEU A 43 -18.83 17.10 3.69
CA LEU A 43 -18.45 15.75 4.15
C LEU A 43 -19.67 14.84 4.37
N LEU A 44 -20.77 15.38 4.88
CA LEU A 44 -22.01 14.64 5.09
C LEU A 44 -22.70 14.28 3.75
N THR A 45 -22.67 15.17 2.77
CA THR A 45 -23.23 14.90 1.43
C THR A 45 -22.39 13.89 0.64
N VAL A 46 -21.07 13.94 0.75
CA VAL A 46 -20.18 12.91 0.19
C VAL A 46 -20.40 11.56 0.86
N ALA A 47 -20.55 11.52 2.19
CA ALA A 47 -20.85 10.28 2.92
C ALA A 47 -22.23 9.69 2.53
N LEU A 48 -23.25 10.53 2.31
CA LEU A 48 -24.57 10.09 1.85
C LEU A 48 -24.56 9.58 0.41
N ALA A 49 -23.76 10.18 -0.48
CA ALA A 49 -23.60 9.73 -1.86
C ALA A 49 -22.92 8.34 -1.94
N ILE A 50 -21.99 8.05 -1.03
CA ILE A 50 -21.32 6.75 -0.93
C ILE A 50 -22.26 5.67 -0.38
N LEU A 51 -23.18 6.02 0.53
CA LEU A 51 -24.15 5.07 1.09
C LEU A 51 -25.30 4.72 0.12
N SER A 52 -25.64 5.63 -0.79
CA SER A 52 -26.77 5.50 -1.72
C SER A 52 -26.50 4.55 -2.89
N SER A 53 -25.27 4.09 -3.08
CA SER A 53 -24.86 3.23 -4.21
C SER A 53 -24.83 1.73 -3.88
N ALA A 54 -25.31 1.33 -2.69
CA ALA A 54 -25.26 -0.05 -2.21
C ALA A 54 -26.53 -0.89 -2.48
N THR A 55 -27.38 -0.52 -3.44
CA THR A 55 -28.49 -1.40 -3.87
C THR A 55 -27.97 -2.44 -4.86
N ALA A 56 -27.79 -3.68 -4.41
CA ALA A 56 -27.41 -4.80 -5.25
C ALA A 56 -28.56 -5.18 -6.20
N GLN A 57 -28.53 -4.67 -7.43
CA GLN A 57 -29.38 -5.11 -8.54
C GLN A 57 -28.94 -6.53 -8.97
N PRO A 58 -29.86 -7.47 -9.28
CA PRO A 58 -29.48 -8.77 -9.84
C PRO A 58 -28.70 -8.57 -11.15
N ALA A 59 -27.46 -9.05 -11.19
CA ALA A 59 -26.55 -8.79 -12.30
C ALA A 59 -26.94 -9.61 -13.53
N ASN A 60 -27.24 -8.93 -14.64
CA ASN A 60 -27.31 -9.57 -15.95
C ASN A 60 -25.95 -10.23 -16.28
N PRO A 61 -25.89 -11.50 -16.71
CA PRO A 61 -24.62 -12.20 -16.94
C PRO A 61 -23.70 -11.50 -17.94
N VAL A 62 -24.28 -10.84 -18.95
CA VAL A 62 -23.56 -10.05 -19.97
C VAL A 62 -22.96 -8.77 -19.39
N GLU A 63 -23.67 -8.10 -18.47
CA GLU A 63 -23.14 -6.94 -17.74
C GLU A 63 -22.04 -7.36 -16.74
N GLY A 64 -22.18 -8.55 -16.14
CA GLY A 64 -21.16 -9.13 -15.27
C GLY A 64 -19.82 -9.35 -15.98
N LEU A 65 -19.84 -9.85 -17.23
CA LEU A 65 -18.65 -10.00 -18.06
C LEU A 65 -18.06 -8.64 -18.49
N ALA A 66 -18.91 -7.66 -18.81
CA ALA A 66 -18.45 -6.29 -19.07
C ALA A 66 -17.76 -5.67 -17.85
N ARG A 67 -18.19 -5.99 -16.62
CA ARG A 67 -17.52 -5.56 -15.38
C ARG A 67 -16.17 -6.24 -15.15
N LEU A 68 -15.81 -7.28 -15.88
CA LEU A 68 -14.49 -7.91 -15.85
C LEU A 68 -13.52 -7.34 -16.90
N SER A 69 -14.00 -6.50 -17.84
CA SER A 69 -13.11 -5.78 -18.76
C SER A 69 -12.05 -4.98 -17.98
N ASP A 70 -10.80 -4.96 -18.44
CA ASP A 70 -9.67 -4.35 -17.73
C ASP A 70 -9.32 -4.93 -16.33
N LEU A 71 -9.72 -6.18 -16.05
CA LEU A 71 -9.16 -6.97 -14.95
C LEU A 71 -7.94 -7.75 -15.46
N SER A 72 -6.83 -7.68 -14.71
CA SER A 72 -5.61 -8.47 -14.94
C SER A 72 -5.29 -9.26 -13.68
N ILE A 73 -4.95 -10.54 -13.89
CA ILE A 73 -4.53 -11.46 -12.83
C ILE A 73 -3.15 -11.98 -13.23
N ASP A 74 -2.13 -11.69 -12.41
CA ASP A 74 -0.76 -12.12 -12.63
C ASP A 74 -0.30 -12.99 -11.45
N MET A 75 0.37 -14.11 -11.73
CA MET A 75 0.97 -14.97 -10.71
C MET A 75 2.48 -15.09 -10.88
N GLN A 76 3.21 -15.13 -9.78
CA GLN A 76 4.67 -15.33 -9.80
C GLN A 76 5.09 -16.24 -8.64
N TRP A 77 5.91 -17.24 -8.92
CA TRP A 77 6.33 -18.23 -7.93
C TRP A 77 7.86 -18.34 -7.89
N PHE A 78 8.42 -18.35 -6.69
CA PHE A 78 9.84 -18.51 -6.42
C PHE A 78 10.08 -19.89 -5.83
N LEU A 79 10.39 -20.84 -6.70
CA LEU A 79 10.66 -22.23 -6.32
C LEU A 79 12.16 -22.44 -6.21
N SER A 80 12.58 -23.27 -5.25
CA SER A 80 13.98 -23.61 -5.09
C SER A 80 14.14 -25.06 -4.66
N TYR A 81 15.23 -25.68 -5.10
CA TYR A 81 15.75 -26.90 -4.51
C TYR A 81 16.93 -26.52 -3.63
N GLN A 82 16.95 -27.03 -2.40
CA GLN A 82 17.96 -26.70 -1.41
C GLN A 82 18.44 -27.99 -0.74
N ALA A 83 19.74 -28.22 -0.75
CA ALA A 83 20.38 -29.33 -0.07
C ALA A 83 21.64 -28.82 0.65
N GLY A 84 21.83 -29.22 1.90
CA GLY A 84 22.93 -28.74 2.74
C GLY A 84 22.76 -29.13 4.20
N GLU A 85 23.47 -28.44 5.06
CA GLU A 85 23.42 -28.62 6.52
C GLU A 85 23.23 -27.25 7.19
N SER A 86 22.30 -27.16 8.13
CA SER A 86 22.05 -25.97 8.96
C SER A 86 21.87 -26.42 10.40
N ASP A 87 22.53 -25.76 11.35
CA ASP A 87 22.48 -26.08 12.79
C ASP A 87 22.69 -27.56 13.13
N GLY A 88 23.52 -28.26 12.35
CA GLY A 88 23.84 -29.68 12.52
C GLY A 88 22.81 -30.66 11.94
N ALA A 89 21.78 -30.16 11.25
CA ALA A 89 20.79 -30.98 10.56
C ALA A 89 20.95 -30.87 9.04
N SER A 90 21.06 -32.03 8.37
CA SER A 90 21.06 -32.09 6.91
C SER A 90 19.65 -31.88 6.37
N PHE A 91 19.50 -31.01 5.38
CA PHE A 91 18.25 -30.79 4.66
C PHE A 91 18.40 -31.13 3.18
N ASN A 92 17.33 -31.64 2.60
CA ASN A 92 17.18 -31.84 1.17
C ASN A 92 15.70 -31.66 0.81
N GLN A 93 15.35 -30.51 0.25
CA GLN A 93 13.95 -30.16 0.04
C GLN A 93 13.74 -29.26 -1.17
N PHE A 94 12.57 -29.44 -1.80
CA PHE A 94 11.97 -28.41 -2.64
C PHE A 94 11.21 -27.44 -1.73
N ALA A 95 11.48 -26.16 -1.88
CA ALA A 95 10.85 -25.11 -1.08
C ALA A 95 10.20 -24.07 -1.98
N LEU A 96 8.96 -23.71 -1.65
CA LEU A 96 8.33 -22.48 -2.09
C LEU A 96 8.89 -21.33 -1.25
N LYS A 97 9.72 -20.47 -1.84
CA LYS A 97 10.25 -19.31 -1.13
C LYS A 97 9.20 -18.22 -0.99
N ARG A 98 8.54 -17.86 -2.10
CA ARG A 98 7.46 -16.86 -2.17
C ARG A 98 6.53 -17.16 -3.33
N GLY A 99 5.26 -16.84 -3.20
CA GLY A 99 4.26 -16.82 -4.26
C GLY A 99 3.50 -15.50 -4.25
N TYR A 100 3.29 -14.89 -5.40
CA TYR A 100 2.48 -13.69 -5.53
C TYR A 100 1.27 -13.96 -6.40
N VAL A 101 0.11 -13.51 -5.93
CA VAL A 101 -1.09 -13.35 -6.77
C VAL A 101 -1.41 -11.88 -6.81
N ASN A 102 -1.36 -11.30 -8.01
CA ASN A 102 -1.67 -9.90 -8.26
C ASN A 102 -3.01 -9.81 -8.97
N ILE A 103 -3.91 -9.01 -8.43
CA ILE A 103 -5.19 -8.67 -9.06
C ILE A 103 -5.17 -7.16 -9.29
N LYS A 104 -5.25 -6.75 -10.55
CA LYS A 104 -5.25 -5.35 -10.97
C LYS A 104 -6.54 -5.05 -11.69
N LYS A 105 -7.20 -3.96 -11.33
CA LYS A 105 -8.44 -3.52 -11.98
C LYS A 105 -8.32 -2.07 -12.38
N LYS A 106 -8.52 -1.76 -13.65
CA LYS A 106 -8.81 -0.40 -14.08
C LYS A 106 -10.28 -0.12 -13.82
N ILE A 107 -10.57 0.87 -12.98
CA ILE A 107 -11.94 1.23 -12.61
C ILE A 107 -12.48 2.21 -13.65
N ASN A 108 -11.67 3.18 -14.07
CA ASN A 108 -11.95 4.09 -15.18
C ASN A 108 -10.63 4.68 -15.73
N GLY A 109 -10.71 5.74 -16.56
CA GLY A 109 -9.53 6.40 -17.13
C GLY A 109 -8.58 7.02 -16.09
N THR A 110 -9.07 7.30 -14.89
CA THR A 110 -8.34 8.00 -13.82
C THR A 110 -7.94 7.05 -12.69
N PHE A 111 -8.81 6.12 -12.31
CA PHE A 111 -8.64 5.27 -11.15
C PHE A 111 -8.34 3.82 -11.51
N SER A 112 -7.42 3.22 -10.77
CA SER A 112 -7.18 1.78 -10.75
C SER A 112 -6.91 1.29 -9.34
N GLY A 113 -7.08 -0.01 -9.12
CA GLY A 113 -6.77 -0.68 -7.86
C GLY A 113 -5.87 -1.87 -8.07
N ARG A 114 -5.08 -2.20 -7.06
CA ARG A 114 -4.25 -3.40 -7.02
C ARG A 114 -4.34 -4.08 -5.68
N ILE A 115 -4.48 -5.40 -5.73
CA ILE A 115 -4.34 -6.31 -4.58
C ILE A 115 -3.20 -7.26 -4.91
N THR A 116 -2.28 -7.45 -3.97
CA THR A 116 -1.20 -8.41 -4.08
C THR A 116 -1.11 -9.21 -2.79
N THR A 117 -1.21 -10.54 -2.90
CA THR A 117 -0.92 -11.45 -1.80
C THR A 117 0.51 -11.95 -1.91
N ASP A 118 1.09 -12.31 -0.78
CA ASP A 118 2.40 -12.92 -0.62
C ASP A 118 2.23 -14.22 0.16
N ILE A 119 2.55 -15.31 -0.50
CA ILE A 119 2.40 -16.68 -0.01
C ILE A 119 3.79 -17.17 0.37
N THR A 120 3.97 -17.54 1.62
CA THR A 120 5.23 -18.02 2.18
C THR A 120 5.01 -19.31 2.96
N THR A 121 6.07 -20.09 3.13
CA THR A 121 6.04 -21.23 4.07
C THR A 121 6.50 -20.73 5.43
N ASP A 122 5.70 -20.97 6.45
CA ASP A 122 6.04 -20.69 7.84
C ASP A 122 7.26 -21.54 8.24
N ARG A 123 8.17 -20.92 8.99
CA ARG A 123 9.42 -21.55 9.43
C ARG A 123 9.57 -21.57 10.94
N GLU A 124 8.56 -21.12 11.68
CA GLU A 124 8.66 -20.97 13.13
C GLU A 124 7.40 -21.49 13.83
N GLY A 125 7.57 -22.01 15.05
CA GLY A 125 6.47 -22.41 15.93
C GLY A 125 5.69 -23.65 15.48
N ASP A 126 4.49 -23.81 16.05
CA ASP A 126 3.65 -25.00 15.87
C ASP A 126 3.09 -25.17 14.44
N GLY A 127 3.22 -24.14 13.60
CA GLY A 127 2.81 -24.12 12.19
C GLY A 127 3.97 -24.27 11.19
N GLU A 128 5.18 -24.63 11.65
CA GLU A 128 6.33 -24.80 10.77
C GLU A 128 6.03 -25.76 9.61
N GLY A 129 6.24 -25.28 8.38
CA GLY A 129 5.92 -26.00 7.14
C GLY A 129 4.55 -25.67 6.53
N ASP A 130 3.66 -24.97 7.25
CA ASP A 130 2.38 -24.52 6.72
C ASP A 130 2.56 -23.37 5.71
N VAL A 131 1.58 -23.24 4.82
CA VAL A 131 1.54 -22.13 3.86
C VAL A 131 0.79 -20.95 4.47
N GLU A 132 1.52 -19.88 4.74
CA GLU A 132 0.97 -18.61 5.21
C GLU A 132 0.64 -17.70 4.02
N MET A 133 -0.52 -17.04 4.05
CA MET A 133 -0.88 -16.00 3.09
C MET A 133 -0.99 -14.65 3.77
N ARG A 134 -0.13 -13.72 3.35
CA ARG A 134 -0.12 -12.33 3.79
C ARG A 134 -0.62 -11.39 2.69
N LEU A 135 -1.34 -10.35 3.07
CA LEU A 135 -1.64 -9.25 2.16
C LEU A 135 -0.41 -8.34 2.05
N LYS A 136 0.18 -8.27 0.85
CA LYS A 136 1.38 -7.46 0.60
C LYS A 136 1.03 -6.05 0.14
N TYR A 137 0.12 -5.93 -0.84
CA TYR A 137 -0.34 -4.62 -1.34
C TYR A 137 -1.86 -4.60 -1.45
N LEU A 138 -2.44 -3.46 -1.09
CA LEU A 138 -3.85 -3.14 -1.28
C LEU A 138 -3.97 -1.63 -1.39
N TYR A 139 -3.98 -1.12 -2.61
CA TYR A 139 -4.02 0.32 -2.83
C TYR A 139 -4.87 0.72 -4.03
N LEU A 140 -5.32 1.96 -3.98
CA LEU A 140 -5.95 2.66 -5.08
C LEU A 140 -4.95 3.65 -5.68
N LYS A 141 -4.98 3.78 -6.99
CA LYS A 141 -4.13 4.64 -7.80
C LYS A 141 -5.00 5.63 -8.56
N THR A 142 -4.63 6.89 -8.53
CA THR A 142 -5.26 7.95 -9.32
C THR A 142 -4.23 8.61 -10.24
N GLN A 143 -4.56 8.69 -11.52
CA GLN A 143 -3.76 9.37 -12.51
C GLN A 143 -4.02 10.88 -12.43
N LEU A 144 -2.94 11.66 -12.39
CA LEU A 144 -3.00 13.13 -12.38
C LEU A 144 -2.63 13.67 -13.78
N PRO A 145 -3.14 14.85 -14.17
CA PRO A 145 -2.77 15.47 -15.43
C PRO A 145 -1.27 15.81 -15.46
N SER A 146 -0.66 15.68 -16.64
CA SER A 146 0.75 16.06 -16.81
C SER A 146 0.90 17.58 -16.75
N LEU A 147 1.93 18.06 -16.06
CA LEU A 147 2.17 19.48 -15.83
C LEU A 147 3.63 19.82 -16.15
N GLY A 148 3.86 20.40 -17.32
CA GLY A 148 5.20 20.81 -17.76
C GLY A 148 6.20 19.65 -17.78
N VAL A 149 7.21 19.71 -16.91
CA VAL A 149 8.25 18.68 -16.78
C VAL A 149 7.74 17.37 -16.16
N PHE A 150 6.64 17.42 -15.40
CA PHE A 150 6.03 16.27 -14.74
C PHE A 150 5.11 15.52 -15.71
N HIS A 151 5.60 14.40 -16.20
CA HIS A 151 4.88 13.54 -17.13
C HIS A 151 4.19 12.39 -16.39
N LYS A 152 2.91 12.20 -16.69
CA LYS A 152 2.03 11.17 -16.12
C LYS A 152 2.16 11.00 -14.59
N PRO A 153 2.05 12.08 -13.79
CA PRO A 153 2.06 11.96 -12.35
C PRO A 153 0.90 11.08 -11.87
N TYR A 154 1.10 10.30 -10.81
CA TYR A 154 0.05 9.52 -10.18
C TYR A 154 0.23 9.48 -8.67
N LEU A 155 -0.89 9.32 -7.97
CA LEU A 155 -0.95 9.20 -6.53
C LEU A 155 -1.52 7.82 -6.17
N GLU A 156 -0.90 7.15 -5.21
CA GLU A 156 -1.32 5.86 -4.67
C GLU A 156 -1.62 6.00 -3.17
N PHE A 157 -2.68 5.36 -2.69
CA PHE A 157 -3.07 5.39 -1.28
C PHE A 157 -3.59 4.03 -0.81
N GLY A 158 -3.24 3.64 0.41
CA GLY A 158 -3.58 2.35 1.02
C GLY A 158 -2.32 1.62 1.49
N LEU A 159 -2.32 0.29 1.43
CA LEU A 159 -1.12 -0.53 1.63
C LEU A 159 -0.31 -0.53 0.33
N VAL A 160 0.61 0.44 0.23
CA VAL A 160 1.35 0.81 -0.98
C VAL A 160 2.76 0.24 -0.96
N HIS A 161 3.36 0.09 -2.14
CA HIS A 161 4.77 -0.30 -2.27
C HIS A 161 5.69 0.87 -1.93
N ARG A 162 6.94 0.55 -1.58
CA ARG A 162 7.99 1.56 -1.42
C ARG A 162 8.72 1.78 -2.76
N PRO A 163 8.76 3.02 -3.29
CA PRO A 163 9.47 3.35 -4.52
C PRO A 163 10.89 2.83 -4.63
N TRP A 164 11.64 2.90 -3.54
CA TRP A 164 13.03 2.45 -3.51
C TRP A 164 13.15 0.94 -3.71
N ILE A 165 12.32 0.15 -3.02
CA ILE A 165 12.32 -1.30 -3.13
C ILE A 165 11.86 -1.73 -4.53
N ASP A 166 10.85 -1.06 -5.10
CA ASP A 166 10.39 -1.35 -6.45
C ASP A 166 11.47 -1.01 -7.50
N PHE A 167 12.23 0.07 -7.31
CA PHE A 167 13.39 0.40 -8.14
C PHE A 167 14.50 -0.65 -8.03
N GLU A 168 14.88 -1.05 -6.81
CA GLU A 168 15.92 -2.06 -6.58
C GLU A 168 15.53 -3.39 -7.26
N GLN A 169 14.26 -3.79 -7.16
CA GLN A 169 13.76 -4.98 -7.84
C GLN A 169 13.79 -4.85 -9.36
N ALA A 170 13.47 -3.67 -9.90
CA ALA A 170 13.43 -3.45 -11.34
C ALA A 170 14.81 -3.55 -12.02
N ILE A 171 15.90 -3.26 -11.30
CA ILE A 171 17.27 -3.35 -11.83
C ILE A 171 17.97 -4.67 -11.46
N ASN A 172 17.46 -5.41 -10.48
CA ASN A 172 18.11 -6.61 -9.97
C ASN A 172 17.76 -7.86 -10.80
N ILE A 173 18.67 -8.25 -11.69
CA ILE A 173 18.55 -9.46 -12.51
C ILE A 173 18.60 -10.77 -11.69
N TYR A 174 19.08 -10.72 -10.44
CA TYR A 174 19.20 -11.88 -9.53
C TYR A 174 18.08 -11.91 -8.49
N ARG A 175 16.94 -11.25 -8.74
CA ARG A 175 15.76 -11.20 -7.85
C ARG A 175 15.29 -12.57 -7.36
N VAL A 176 15.54 -13.63 -8.14
CA VAL A 176 15.18 -15.02 -7.82
C VAL A 176 15.90 -15.58 -6.60
N GLN A 177 17.08 -15.05 -6.25
CA GLN A 177 17.89 -15.60 -5.16
C GLN A 177 17.31 -15.29 -3.77
N GLY A 178 16.56 -14.19 -3.62
CA GLY A 178 15.99 -13.81 -2.33
C GLY A 178 15.47 -12.38 -2.29
N THR A 179 15.18 -11.91 -1.07
CA THR A 179 14.77 -10.52 -0.77
C THR A 179 15.83 -9.50 -1.17
N MET A 180 15.38 -8.26 -1.35
CA MET A 180 16.25 -7.10 -1.64
C MET A 180 17.24 -6.87 -0.49
N PHE A 181 18.35 -6.19 -0.77
CA PHE A 181 19.42 -6.04 0.21
C PHE A 181 18.93 -5.33 1.47
N LEU A 182 18.19 -4.23 1.33
CA LEU A 182 17.66 -3.49 2.48
C LEU A 182 16.53 -4.23 3.20
N GLU A 183 15.74 -5.02 2.48
CA GLU A 183 14.69 -5.91 3.05
C GLU A 183 15.32 -7.06 3.84
N ARG A 184 16.50 -7.56 3.42
CA ARG A 184 17.22 -8.63 4.12
C ARG A 184 17.91 -8.17 5.39
N ASN A 185 18.22 -6.87 5.50
CA ASN A 185 18.86 -6.28 6.67
C ASN A 185 17.85 -5.53 7.56
N ASP A 186 16.55 -5.75 7.36
CA ASP A 186 15.46 -5.15 8.14
C ASP A 186 15.50 -3.61 8.20
N VAL A 187 16.09 -2.96 7.19
CA VAL A 187 16.22 -1.49 7.15
C VAL A 187 14.93 -0.85 6.67
N ILE A 188 14.31 -1.44 5.63
CA ILE A 188 13.02 -1.00 5.10
C ILE A 188 12.19 -2.22 4.69
N ASN A 189 10.89 -2.13 4.94
CA ASN A 189 9.94 -3.12 4.45
C ASN A 189 9.54 -2.87 2.97
N SER A 190 8.93 -3.87 2.34
CA SER A 190 8.53 -3.78 0.92
C SER A 190 7.31 -2.88 0.65
N GLY A 191 6.47 -2.67 1.66
CA GLY A 191 5.26 -1.86 1.56
C GLY A 191 4.63 -1.65 2.92
N ASP A 192 3.86 -0.58 3.04
CA ASP A 192 3.16 -0.19 4.26
C ASP A 192 1.97 0.71 3.93
N PHE A 193 1.10 0.92 4.91
CA PHE A 193 0.02 1.89 4.81
C PHE A 193 0.59 3.30 4.66
N GLY A 194 0.18 3.97 3.58
CA GLY A 194 0.72 5.26 3.24
C GLY A 194 0.13 5.85 1.98
N VAL A 195 0.77 6.95 1.56
CA VAL A 195 0.46 7.68 0.34
C VAL A 195 1.74 7.92 -0.43
N VAL A 196 1.74 7.62 -1.73
CA VAL A 196 2.89 7.79 -2.62
C VAL A 196 2.49 8.61 -3.84
N LEU A 197 3.25 9.67 -4.12
CA LEU A 197 3.19 10.45 -5.35
C LEU A 197 4.40 10.10 -6.21
N MET A 198 4.19 9.72 -7.47
CA MET A 198 5.29 9.49 -8.42
C MET A 198 5.05 10.26 -9.71
N SER A 199 6.13 10.65 -10.38
CA SER A 199 6.09 11.30 -11.69
C SER A 199 7.34 11.01 -12.50
N LEU A 200 7.19 10.98 -13.83
CA LEU A 200 8.30 10.84 -14.77
C LEU A 200 8.77 12.24 -15.20
N PHE A 201 10.06 12.40 -15.47
CA PHE A 201 10.62 13.64 -16.00
C PHE A 201 10.88 13.55 -17.50
N GLY A 202 10.41 14.55 -18.25
CA GLY A 202 10.80 14.73 -19.66
C GLY A 202 10.14 13.78 -20.66
N GLY A 203 9.01 13.18 -20.29
CA GLY A 203 8.32 12.18 -21.11
C GLY A 203 8.79 10.76 -20.83
N GLU A 204 8.32 9.82 -21.65
CA GLU A 204 8.71 8.42 -21.56
C GLU A 204 9.83 8.08 -22.54
N MET A 205 10.65 7.10 -22.16
CA MET A 205 11.54 6.39 -23.07
C MET A 205 10.73 5.75 -24.22
N ASP A 206 11.40 5.57 -25.34
CA ASP A 206 10.83 4.97 -26.54
C ASP A 206 10.38 3.53 -26.29
N ARG A 207 9.54 3.02 -27.19
CA ARG A 207 8.94 1.69 -27.03
C ARG A 207 9.99 0.58 -27.11
N ASP A 208 11.04 0.76 -27.88
CA ASP A 208 12.06 -0.29 -28.07
C ASP A 208 12.93 -0.40 -26.83
N TYR A 209 13.35 0.72 -26.23
CA TYR A 209 14.00 0.73 -24.92
C TYR A 209 13.16 0.05 -23.84
N LYS A 210 11.87 0.38 -23.74
CA LYS A 210 10.97 -0.20 -22.72
C LYS A 210 10.81 -1.72 -22.84
N LYS A 211 10.98 -2.27 -24.05
CA LYS A 211 10.89 -3.72 -24.31
C LYS A 211 12.21 -4.45 -24.13
N THR A 212 13.32 -3.82 -24.54
CA THR A 212 14.65 -4.47 -24.60
C THR A 212 15.46 -4.29 -23.33
N VAL A 213 15.30 -3.14 -22.66
CA VAL A 213 16.11 -2.78 -21.49
C VAL A 213 15.28 -2.84 -20.21
N ASN A 214 14.35 -1.90 -20.02
CA ASN A 214 13.49 -1.88 -18.84
C ASN A 214 12.24 -1.03 -19.07
N GLY A 215 11.06 -1.59 -18.76
CA GLY A 215 9.79 -0.87 -18.80
C GLY A 215 9.44 -0.15 -17.50
N SER A 216 10.17 -0.41 -16.42
CA SER A 216 9.94 0.15 -15.09
C SER A 216 10.57 1.55 -14.99
N PHE A 217 9.82 2.50 -14.44
CA PHE A 217 10.24 3.91 -14.27
C PHE A 217 10.85 4.57 -15.52
N PRO A 218 10.16 4.53 -16.69
CA PRO A 218 10.77 4.83 -17.98
C PRO A 218 10.81 6.34 -18.29
N GLY A 219 11.13 7.19 -17.31
CA GLY A 219 11.23 8.63 -17.50
C GLY A 219 12.50 9.01 -18.28
N LYS A 220 12.37 9.85 -19.32
CA LYS A 220 13.48 10.21 -20.22
C LYS A 220 14.65 10.89 -19.51
N TYR A 221 14.35 11.75 -18.54
CA TYR A 221 15.33 12.41 -17.68
C TYR A 221 15.28 11.90 -16.24
N GLY A 222 14.70 10.72 -16.02
CA GLY A 222 14.52 10.11 -14.71
C GLY A 222 13.09 10.15 -14.19
N SER A 223 12.90 9.62 -12.99
CA SER A 223 11.62 9.55 -12.31
C SER A 223 11.79 10.02 -10.87
N MET A 224 10.75 10.63 -10.30
CA MET A 224 10.71 10.97 -8.88
C MET A 224 9.57 10.25 -8.17
N ALA A 225 9.77 10.04 -6.88
CA ALA A 225 8.79 9.49 -5.99
C ALA A 225 8.90 10.14 -4.62
N PHE A 226 7.75 10.46 -4.03
CA PHE A 226 7.64 10.95 -2.68
C PHE A 226 6.57 10.14 -1.97
N GLY A 227 6.90 9.57 -0.81
CA GLY A 227 5.98 8.72 -0.06
C GLY A 227 6.02 9.02 1.42
N VAL A 228 4.85 8.98 2.06
CA VAL A 228 4.69 9.02 3.51
C VAL A 228 4.04 7.71 3.93
N PHE A 229 4.68 7.02 4.88
CA PHE A 229 4.31 5.68 5.34
C PHE A 229 4.18 5.69 6.86
N ASN A 230 3.35 4.80 7.40
CA ASN A 230 3.15 4.69 8.85
C ASN A 230 4.40 4.18 9.59
N GLY A 231 5.15 3.25 9.00
CA GLY A 231 6.34 2.63 9.57
C GLY A 231 7.63 3.01 8.86
N GLY A 232 8.74 3.05 9.61
CA GLY A 232 10.08 3.35 9.09
C GLY A 232 10.73 2.16 8.38
N GLY A 233 10.47 0.96 8.87
CA GLY A 233 11.03 -0.32 8.47
C GLY A 233 10.48 -1.36 9.42
#